data_AF-A0A3S2C1K8-F1
#
_entry.id   AF-A0A3S2C1K8-F1
#
_cell.length_a   1.000
_cell.length_b   1.000
_cell.length_c   1.000
_cell.angle_alpha   90.00
_cell.angle_beta   90.00
_cell.angle_gamma   90.00
#
_symmetry.space_group_name_H-M   'P 1'
#
loop_
_entity.id
_entity.type
_entity.pdbx_description
1 polymer ?
#
loop_
_entity_poly.entity_id
_entity_poly.type
_entity_poly.pdbx_seq_one_letter_code
_entity_poly.pdbx_strand_id
1 'polypeptide(L)'
;MLLRNDPVGAFVDYPPIPIASAASGPLAGLTLAVKDLYDVAGYPTGGGHPLRREWSGGKPDTAPVVQTLLDAGARFIGKTHT
;
A
#
# COMPACT_ATOMS: atom_id res chain seq x y z
N MET A 1 -5.02 6.55 2.60
CA MET A 1 -5.64 5.79 1.48
C MET A 1 -6.01 6.73 0.34
N LEU A 2 -6.04 6.26 -0.91
CA LEU A 2 -6.46 7.00 -2.12
C LEU A 2 -7.97 6.94 -2.42
N LEU A 3 -8.78 6.24 -1.63
CA LEU A 3 -10.24 6.29 -1.72
C LEU A 3 -10.81 7.38 -0.79
N ARG A 4 -12.01 7.87 -1.09
CA ARG A 4 -12.66 8.95 -0.35
C ARG A 4 -13.37 8.51 0.94
N ASN A 5 -13.63 7.22 1.11
CA ASN A 5 -14.42 6.69 2.24
C ASN A 5 -13.83 5.37 2.76
N ASP A 6 -13.69 5.25 4.08
CA ASP A 6 -13.29 4.05 4.81
C ASP A 6 -14.22 3.86 6.03
N PRO A 7 -15.44 3.34 5.81
CA PRO A 7 -16.49 3.36 6.83
C PRO A 7 -16.20 2.43 8.03
N VAL A 8 -15.25 1.51 7.88
CA VAL A 8 -14.89 0.52 8.90
C VAL A 8 -13.49 0.75 9.47
N GLY A 9 -12.78 1.80 9.04
CA GLY A 9 -11.41 2.06 9.46
C GLY A 9 -10.46 0.92 9.11
N ALA A 10 -10.58 0.34 7.91
CA ALA A 10 -9.72 -0.77 7.47
C ALA A 10 -8.30 -0.32 7.10
N PHE A 11 -8.11 0.97 6.77
CA PHE A 11 -6.85 1.51 6.30
C PHE A 11 -6.09 2.25 7.40
N VAL A 12 -4.77 2.05 7.40
CA VAL A 12 -3.87 2.87 8.19
C VAL A 12 -3.90 4.30 7.64
N ASP A 13 -3.95 5.28 8.54
CA ASP A 13 -4.03 6.73 8.30
C ASP A 13 -2.70 7.33 7.79
N TYR A 14 -2.02 6.61 6.89
CA TYR A 14 -0.87 7.17 6.18
C TYR A 14 -1.30 8.21 5.14
N PRO A 15 -0.50 9.28 4.97
CA PRO A 15 -0.68 10.22 3.87
C PRO A 15 -0.72 9.47 2.52
N PRO A 16 -1.65 9.82 1.62
CA PRO A 16 -1.73 9.18 0.33
C PRO A 16 -0.56 9.63 -0.57
N ILE A 17 0.32 8.69 -0.88
CA ILE A 17 1.37 8.79 -1.90
C ILE A 17 0.91 7.97 -3.11
N PRO A 18 0.78 8.58 -4.31
CA PRO A 18 0.50 7.83 -5.54
C PRO A 18 1.63 6.87 -5.87
N ILE A 19 1.29 5.61 -6.16
CA ILE A 19 2.24 4.58 -6.59
C ILE A 19 1.90 4.20 -8.02
N ALA A 20 2.92 4.19 -8.89
CA ALA A 20 2.75 3.77 -10.27
C ALA A 20 2.43 2.27 -10.35
N SER A 21 1.56 1.91 -11.27
CA SER A 21 1.24 0.53 -11.66
C SER A 21 1.22 0.46 -13.18
N ALA A 22 1.35 -0.74 -13.75
CA ALA A 22 1.24 -0.92 -15.20
C ALA A 22 -0.13 -0.45 -15.71
N ALA A 23 -0.15 0.15 -16.90
CA ALA A 23 -1.40 0.64 -17.51
C ALA A 23 -2.29 -0.49 -18.05
N SER A 24 -1.74 -1.69 -18.24
CA SER A 24 -2.40 -2.88 -18.76
C SER A 24 -1.91 -4.12 -18.03
N GLY A 25 -2.70 -5.19 -18.09
CA GLY A 25 -2.37 -6.47 -17.47
C GLY A 25 -3.61 -7.16 -16.92
N PRO A 26 -3.48 -8.38 -16.39
CA PRO A 26 -4.62 -9.16 -15.92
C PRO A 26 -5.35 -8.52 -14.72
N LEU A 27 -4.73 -7.58 -14.01
CA LEU A 27 -5.34 -6.86 -12.88
C LEU A 27 -5.68 -5.40 -13.22
N ALA A 28 -5.54 -4.98 -14.49
CA ALA A 28 -5.90 -3.64 -14.90
C ALA A 28 -7.38 -3.33 -14.59
N GLY A 29 -7.63 -2.16 -13.99
CA GLY A 29 -8.97 -1.76 -13.53
C GLY A 29 -9.31 -2.21 -12.10
N LEU A 30 -8.53 -3.12 -11.50
CA LEU A 30 -8.69 -3.52 -10.11
C LEU A 30 -7.89 -2.64 -9.14
N THR A 31 -8.32 -2.61 -7.89
CA THR A 31 -7.62 -1.93 -6.79
C THR A 31 -6.92 -2.91 -5.87
N LEU A 32 -5.77 -2.49 -5.35
CA LEU A 32 -4.94 -3.25 -4.43
C LEU A 32 -4.80 -2.52 -3.09
N ALA A 33 -5.26 -3.16 -2.02
CA ALA A 33 -4.94 -2.77 -0.66
C ALA A 33 -3.87 -3.74 -0.11
N VAL A 34 -2.86 -3.23 0.58
CA VAL A 34 -1.72 -4.04 1.03
C VAL A 34 -1.68 -4.06 2.55
N LYS A 35 -1.65 -5.24 3.17
CA LYS A 35 -1.50 -5.36 4.62
C LYS A 35 -0.24 -4.62 5.09
N ASP A 36 -0.28 -3.93 6.23
CA ASP A 36 0.85 -3.15 6.76
C ASP A 36 2.02 -4.01 7.30
N LEU A 37 2.30 -5.13 6.62
CA LEU A 37 3.42 -6.05 6.81
C LEU A 37 4.34 -6.08 5.58
N TYR A 38 3.87 -5.60 4.43
CA TYR A 38 4.63 -5.57 3.18
C TYR A 38 5.10 -4.15 2.86
N ASP A 39 6.37 -4.05 2.50
CA ASP A 39 6.95 -2.79 2.06
C ASP A 39 6.33 -2.32 0.75
N VAL A 40 6.04 -1.02 0.70
CA VAL A 40 5.57 -0.29 -0.48
C VAL A 40 6.43 0.96 -0.53
N ALA A 41 7.13 1.18 -1.65
CA ALA A 41 8.04 2.32 -1.77
C ALA A 41 7.34 3.64 -1.41
N GLY A 42 8.02 4.47 -0.62
CA GLY A 42 7.49 5.74 -0.10
C GLY A 42 6.58 5.62 1.14
N TYR A 43 5.98 4.45 1.42
CA TYR A 43 5.16 4.25 2.61
C TYR A 43 5.95 3.64 3.77
N PRO A 44 5.59 3.94 5.02
CA PRO A 44 6.02 3.13 6.16
C PRO A 44 5.44 1.71 6.14
N THR A 45 6.05 0.86 6.97
CA THR A 45 5.54 -0.48 7.30
C THR A 45 5.57 -0.63 8.82
N GLY A 46 4.43 -0.34 9.44
CA GLY A 46 4.28 -0.27 10.89
C GLY A 46 4.02 -1.61 11.56
N GLY A 47 3.51 -2.61 10.83
CA GLY A 47 3.28 -3.96 11.36
C GLY A 47 2.37 -4.01 12.58
N GLY A 48 1.41 -3.08 12.67
CA GLY A 48 0.48 -3.00 13.81
C GLY A 48 1.12 -2.53 15.12
N HIS A 49 2.36 -2.03 15.08
CA HIS A 49 3.09 -1.61 16.28
C HIS A 49 3.38 -0.10 16.26
N PRO A 50 2.94 0.69 17.27
CA PRO A 50 3.05 2.15 17.26
C PRO A 50 4.48 2.68 17.08
N LEU A 51 5.46 2.15 17.84
CA LEU A 51 6.85 2.62 17.75
C LEU A 51 7.50 2.25 16.41
N ARG A 52 7.14 1.09 15.86
CA ARG A 52 7.63 0.68 14.54
C ARG A 52 7.06 1.60 13.47
N ARG A 53 5.78 1.95 13.56
CA ARG A 53 5.16 2.91 12.65
C ARG A 53 5.87 4.26 12.69
N GLU A 54 6.18 4.77 13.87
CA GLU A 54 6.89 6.04 14.06
C GLU A 54 8.30 6.01 13.45
N TRP A 55 9.06 4.93 13.68
CA TRP A 55 10.47 4.85 13.28
C TRP A 55 10.70 4.23 11.89
N SER A 56 9.67 3.63 11.27
CA SER A 56 9.83 2.86 10.04
C SER A 56 10.36 3.69 8.87
N GLY A 57 10.05 4.99 8.83
CA GLY A 57 10.25 5.85 7.66
C GLY A 57 9.55 5.33 6.40
N GLY A 58 9.64 6.07 5.30
CA GLY A 58 9.22 5.57 3.99
C GLY A 58 10.18 4.47 3.50
N LYS A 59 9.65 3.38 2.96
CA LYS A 59 10.47 2.29 2.42
C LYS A 59 11.11 2.69 1.09
N PRO A 60 12.39 2.32 0.84
CA PRO A 60 13.04 2.61 -0.43
C PRO A 60 12.44 1.77 -1.57
N ASP A 61 12.07 0.52 -1.25
CA ASP A 61 11.63 -0.47 -2.22
C ASP A 61 10.25 -1.04 -1.89
N THR A 62 9.60 -1.58 -2.92
CA THR A 62 8.35 -2.32 -2.79
C THR A 62 8.64 -3.81 -2.69
N ALA A 63 7.98 -4.51 -1.77
CA ALA A 63 8.14 -5.95 -1.61
C ALA A 63 7.82 -6.70 -2.93
N PRO A 64 8.58 -7.74 -3.32
CA PRO A 64 8.42 -8.40 -4.63
C PRO A 64 7.00 -8.88 -4.96
N VAL A 65 6.27 -9.38 -3.95
CA VAL A 65 4.87 -9.80 -4.12
C VAL A 65 3.94 -8.64 -4.44
N VAL A 66 4.18 -7.47 -3.84
CA VAL A 66 3.40 -6.26 -4.13
C VAL A 66 3.78 -5.73 -5.51
N GLN A 67 5.08 -5.72 -5.84
CA GLN A 67 5.57 -5.29 -7.15
C GLN A 67 4.97 -6.13 -8.28
N THR A 68 4.90 -7.45 -8.10
CA THR A 68 4.25 -8.36 -9.06
C THR A 68 2.80 -7.96 -9.36
N LEU A 69 2.04 -7.53 -8.34
CA LEU A 69 0.65 -7.10 -8.52
C LEU A 69 0.55 -5.73 -9.21
N LEU A 70 1.46 -4.80 -8.89
CA LEU A 70 1.56 -3.49 -9.57
C LEU A 70 1.90 -3.66 -11.05
N ASP A 71 2.87 -4.54 -11.36
CA ASP A 71 3.31 -4.86 -12.73
C ASP A 71 2.20 -5.57 -13.52
N ALA A 72 1.32 -6.31 -12.85
CA ALA A 72 0.11 -6.90 -13.43
C ALA A 72 -1.04 -5.90 -13.62
N GLY A 73 -0.86 -4.63 -13.23
CA GLY A 73 -1.78 -3.52 -13.46
C GLY A 73 -2.72 -3.19 -12.30
N ALA A 74 -2.53 -3.80 -11.12
CA ALA A 74 -3.36 -3.50 -9.95
C ALA A 74 -3.02 -2.11 -9.39
N ARG A 75 -4.04 -1.27 -9.18
CA ARG A 75 -3.84 0.08 -8.64
C ARG A 75 -3.80 0.07 -7.13
N PHE A 76 -2.63 0.34 -6.55
CA PHE A 76 -2.49 0.50 -5.10
C PHE A 76 -3.37 1.65 -4.57
N ILE A 77 -4.05 1.42 -3.45
CA ILE A 77 -4.93 2.41 -2.81
C ILE A 77 -4.58 2.71 -1.35
N GLY A 78 -3.76 1.89 -0.69
CA GLY A 78 -3.37 2.15 0.69
C GLY A 78 -2.94 0.89 1.45
N LYS A 79 -2.48 1.12 2.68
CA LYS A 79 -2.07 0.07 3.61
C LYS A 79 -3.23 -0.27 4.56
N THR A 80 -3.52 -1.55 4.79
CA THR A 80 -4.56 -1.98 5.74
C THR A 80 -3.98 -2.37 7.09
N HIS A 81 -4.80 -2.31 8.14
CA HIS A 81 -4.42 -2.81 9.47
C HIS A 81 -4.03 -4.30 9.45
N THR A 82 -3.28 -4.73 10.47
CA THR A 82 -2.81 -6.12 10.62
C THR A 82 -3.36 -6.87 11.80
#